data_AF-A0A6B2GDP0-F1
#
_entry.id   AF-A0A6B2GDP0-F1
#
_cell.length_a   1.000
_cell.length_b   1.000
_cell.length_c   1.000
_cell.angle_alpha   90.00
_cell.angle_beta   90.00
_cell.angle_gamma   90.00
#
_symmetry.space_group_name_H-M   'P 1'
#
loop_
_entity.id
_entity.type
_entity.pdbx_description
1 polymer ?
#
loop_
_entity_poly.entity_id
_entity_poly.type
_entity_poly.pdbx_seq_one_letter_code
_entity_poly.pdbx_strand_id
1 'polypeptide(L)'
;GFHQKINCKLAVEACKEILNLSKNGETIPQNIIDGIINVDWPGRCQKIVKENIAYYLDGSHTPLSVEACIKWFEGEITNLTNSDSKLVLIFNCTGERNYQQLLNTILSNLRFDDILFVP
;
A
#
# COMPACT_ATOMS: atom_id res chain seq x y z
N GLY A 1 -3.73 2.45 -1.88
CA GLY A 1 -4.00 1.25 -2.71
C GLY A 1 -5.42 0.73 -2.54
N PHE A 2 -5.94 -0.03 -3.51
CA PHE A 2 -7.32 -0.56 -3.50
C PHE A 2 -7.64 -1.43 -2.28
N HIS A 3 -6.68 -2.27 -1.85
CA HIS A 3 -6.84 -3.15 -0.68
C HIS A 3 -7.12 -2.37 0.62
N GLN A 4 -6.69 -1.11 0.73
CA GLN A 4 -6.99 -0.28 1.90
C GLN A 4 -8.48 0.11 1.99
N LYS A 5 -9.22 0.10 0.88
CA LYS A 5 -10.69 0.24 0.92
C LYS A 5 -11.35 -0.96 1.58
N ILE A 6 -10.80 -2.16 1.40
CA ILE A 6 -11.27 -3.38 2.04
C ILE A 6 -10.96 -3.34 3.54
N ASN A 7 -9.74 -2.94 3.92
CA ASN A 7 -9.35 -2.75 5.32
C ASN A 7 -10.24 -1.71 6.01
N CYS A 8 -10.50 -0.59 5.34
CA CYS A 8 -11.40 0.46 5.83
C CYS A 8 -12.83 -0.08 6.03
N LYS A 9 -13.37 -0.82 5.05
CA LYS A 9 -14.69 -1.44 5.19
C LYS A 9 -14.73 -2.39 6.40
N LEU A 10 -13.73 -3.25 6.57
CA LEU A 10 -13.65 -4.14 7.72
C LEU A 10 -13.61 -3.36 9.04
N ALA A 11 -12.80 -2.30 9.12
CA ALA A 11 -12.71 -1.44 10.30
C ALA A 11 -14.05 -0.76 10.62
N VAL A 12 -14.76 -0.26 9.60
CA VAL A 12 -16.10 0.34 9.77
C VAL A 12 -17.10 -0.66 10.33
N GLU A 13 -17.15 -1.88 9.77
CA GLU A 13 -18.07 -2.91 10.25
C GLU A 13 -17.71 -3.38 11.67
N ALA A 14 -16.42 -3.47 11.99
CA ALA A 14 -15.97 -3.76 13.35
C ALA A 14 -16.40 -2.67 14.35
N CYS A 15 -16.23 -1.39 13.99
CA CYS A 15 -16.69 -0.26 14.82
C CYS A 15 -18.21 -0.29 15.02
N LYS A 16 -18.99 -0.61 13.98
CA LYS A 16 -20.45 -0.74 14.08
C LYS A 16 -20.85 -1.82 15.07
N GLU A 17 -20.23 -3.00 14.98
CA GLU A 17 -20.51 -4.11 15.89
C GLU A 17 -20.15 -3.75 17.33
N ILE A 18 -18.94 -3.20 17.56
CA ILE A 18 -18.47 -2.83 18.90
C ILE A 18 -19.36 -1.75 19.54
N LEU A 19 -19.83 -0.79 18.75
CA LEU A 19 -20.68 0.30 19.22
C LEU A 19 -22.18 -0.07 19.23
N ASN A 20 -22.53 -1.31 18.88
CA ASN A 20 -23.91 -1.77 18.72
C ASN A 20 -24.76 -0.85 17.82
N LEU A 21 -24.16 -0.29 16.77
CA LEU A 21 -24.88 0.52 15.79
C LEU A 21 -25.83 -0.38 15.00
N SER A 22 -27.08 0.02 14.88
CA SER A 22 -28.11 -0.86 14.33
C SER A 22 -27.80 -1.21 12.86
N LYS A 23 -28.07 -2.46 12.44
CA LYS A 23 -27.86 -2.91 11.04
C LYS A 23 -28.81 -2.24 10.04
N ASN A 24 -29.76 -1.43 10.53
CA ASN A 24 -30.84 -0.85 9.75
C ASN A 24 -30.52 0.58 9.32
N GLY A 25 -29.64 0.73 8.32
CA GLY A 25 -29.55 1.95 7.52
C GLY A 25 -29.11 3.23 8.23
N GLU A 26 -28.61 3.14 9.47
CA GLU A 26 -28.06 4.29 10.16
C GLU A 26 -26.81 4.81 9.44
N THR A 27 -26.82 6.12 9.20
CA THR A 27 -25.67 6.87 8.71
C THR A 27 -24.45 6.56 9.58
N ILE A 28 -23.30 6.33 8.94
CA ILE A 28 -22.04 6.09 9.64
C ILE A 28 -21.78 7.28 10.58
N PRO A 29 -21.57 7.05 11.89
CA PRO A 29 -21.29 8.12 12.84
C PRO A 29 -20.11 8.99 12.41
N GLN A 30 -20.23 10.29 12.68
CA GLN A 30 -19.24 11.28 12.23
C GLN A 30 -17.84 10.96 12.74
N ASN A 31 -17.68 10.46 13.96
CA ASN A 31 -16.38 10.07 14.51
C ASN A 31 -15.70 8.93 13.73
N ILE A 32 -16.47 7.99 13.16
CA ILE A 32 -15.92 6.95 12.30
C ILE A 32 -15.48 7.56 10.97
N ILE A 33 -16.28 8.45 10.40
CA ILE A 33 -15.94 9.17 9.16
C ILE A 33 -14.65 9.98 9.36
N ASP A 34 -14.57 10.75 10.45
CA ASP A 34 -13.40 11.55 10.79
C ASP A 34 -12.16 10.67 10.98
N GLY A 35 -12.32 9.49 11.61
CA GLY A 35 -11.24 8.51 11.74
C GLY A 35 -10.74 7.99 10.39
N ILE A 36 -11.63 7.73 9.42
CA ILE A 36 -11.25 7.29 8.08
C ILE A 36 -10.58 8.41 7.29
N ILE A 37 -11.09 9.64 7.38
CA ILE A 37 -10.55 10.80 6.64
C ILE A 37 -9.16 11.15 7.14
N ASN A 38 -8.96 11.12 8.46
CA ASN A 38 -7.73 11.55 9.10
C ASN A 38 -6.74 10.41 9.34
N VAL A 39 -7.02 9.20 8.86
CA VAL A 39 -6.11 8.06 9.05
C VAL A 39 -4.79 8.34 8.33
N ASP A 40 -3.71 8.31 9.09
CA ASP A 40 -2.36 8.21 8.56
C ASP A 40 -1.84 6.80 8.83
N TRP A 41 -1.34 6.14 7.78
CA TRP A 41 -0.82 4.79 7.89
C TRP A 41 0.57 4.71 7.25
N PRO A 42 1.62 5.13 8.00
CA PRO A 42 2.99 5.08 7.51
C PRO A 42 3.38 3.68 7.01
N GLY A 43 4.01 3.63 5.83
CA GLY A 43 4.42 2.38 5.19
C GLY A 43 3.29 1.56 4.56
N ARG A 44 2.11 2.13 4.31
CA ARG A 44 1.02 1.48 3.56
C ARG A 44 0.59 2.32 2.37
N CYS A 45 1.00 1.91 1.17
CA CYS A 45 0.78 2.67 -0.06
C CYS A 45 1.16 4.15 0.10
N GLN A 46 2.26 4.43 0.80
CA GLN A 46 2.64 5.77 1.19
C GLN A 46 3.53 6.38 0.09
N LYS A 47 3.15 7.56 -0.38
CA LYS A 47 3.94 8.34 -1.33
C LYS A 47 4.54 9.55 -0.62
N ILE A 48 5.86 9.70 -0.71
CA ILE A 48 6.58 10.86 -0.19
C ILE A 48 7.32 11.50 -1.36
N VAL A 49 7.08 12.79 -1.61
CA VAL A 49 7.82 13.54 -2.62
C VAL A 49 8.80 14.45 -1.90
N LYS A 50 10.09 14.29 -2.17
CA LYS A 50 11.14 15.16 -1.66
C LYS A 50 12.04 15.57 -2.81
N GLU A 51 12.10 16.88 -3.06
CA GLU A 51 12.85 17.45 -4.18
C GLU A 51 12.42 16.81 -5.51
N ASN A 52 13.35 16.15 -6.21
CA ASN A 52 13.13 15.46 -7.48
C ASN A 52 12.93 13.94 -7.33
N ILE A 53 12.72 13.44 -6.11
CA ILE A 53 12.55 12.01 -5.83
C ILE A 53 11.15 11.74 -5.26
N ALA A 54 10.45 10.80 -5.90
CA ALA A 54 9.22 10.24 -5.38
C ALA A 54 9.51 8.87 -4.75
N TYR A 55 9.30 8.77 -3.44
CA TYR A 55 9.42 7.54 -2.68
C TYR A 55 8.05 6.86 -2.57
N TYR A 56 8.01 5.58 -2.88
CA TYR A 56 6.82 4.74 -2.80
C TYR A 56 7.09 3.64 -1.78
N LEU A 57 6.46 3.75 -0.61
CA LEU A 57 6.76 2.93 0.56
C LEU A 57 5.58 1.99 0.86
N ASP A 58 5.87 0.70 0.93
CA ASP A 58 4.91 -0.31 1.40
C ASP A 58 5.62 -1.44 2.14
N GLY A 59 5.17 -1.74 3.37
CA GLY A 59 5.70 -2.85 4.18
C GLY A 59 5.12 -4.23 3.81
N SER A 60 4.88 -4.48 2.53
CA SER A 60 4.41 -5.76 2.02
C SER A 60 5.47 -6.85 2.19
N HIS A 61 5.05 -8.05 2.63
CA HIS A 61 5.98 -9.14 3.00
C HIS A 61 5.41 -10.54 2.77
N THR A 62 4.31 -10.62 2.04
CA THR A 62 3.71 -11.86 1.50
C THR A 62 3.47 -11.66 0.01
N PRO A 63 3.46 -12.73 -0.83
CA PRO A 63 3.23 -12.61 -2.27
C PRO A 63 1.95 -11.83 -2.59
N LEU A 64 0.84 -12.15 -1.89
CA LEU A 64 -0.44 -11.46 -2.07
C LEU A 64 -0.35 -9.95 -1.74
N SER A 65 0.30 -9.59 -0.63
CA SER A 65 0.48 -8.18 -0.27
C SER A 65 1.40 -7.44 -1.25
N VAL A 66 2.40 -8.12 -1.80
CA VAL A 66 3.32 -7.57 -2.80
C VAL A 66 2.57 -7.30 -4.10
N GLU A 67 1.73 -8.24 -4.58
CA GLU A 67 0.87 -8.00 -5.74
C GLU A 67 -0.04 -6.79 -5.55
N ALA A 68 -0.61 -6.64 -4.35
CA ALA A 68 -1.45 -5.49 -4.02
C ALA A 68 -0.66 -4.17 -3.98
N CYS A 69 0.61 -4.21 -3.58
CA CYS A 69 1.55 -3.09 -3.64
C CYS A 69 1.90 -2.73 -5.09
N ILE A 70 2.24 -3.72 -5.92
CA ILE A 70 2.56 -3.52 -7.34
C ILE A 70 1.39 -2.82 -8.05
N LYS A 71 0.17 -3.33 -7.91
CA LYS A 71 -1.02 -2.73 -8.53
C LYS A 71 -1.27 -1.28 -8.08
N TRP A 72 -0.97 -0.97 -6.83
CA TRP A 72 -1.04 0.41 -6.34
C TRP A 72 0.05 1.26 -7.00
N PHE A 73 1.29 0.79 -7.00
CA PHE A 73 2.43 1.49 -7.57
C PHE A 73 2.25 1.78 -9.06
N GLU A 74 1.81 0.79 -9.86
CA GLU A 74 1.49 0.96 -11.28
C GLU A 74 0.49 2.10 -11.52
N GLY A 75 -0.58 2.15 -10.71
CA GLY A 75 -1.57 3.22 -10.75
C GLY A 75 -0.98 4.60 -10.45
N GLU A 76 0.01 4.68 -9.56
CA GLU A 76 0.69 5.94 -9.23
C GLU A 76 1.65 6.41 -10.33
N ILE A 77 2.30 5.48 -11.03
CA ILE A 77 3.31 5.79 -12.06
C ILE A 77 2.76 5.83 -13.48
N THR A 78 1.48 5.51 -13.70
CA THR A 78 0.86 5.51 -15.03
C THR A 78 1.01 6.85 -15.77
N ASN A 79 1.08 7.97 -15.04
CA ASN A 79 1.28 9.30 -15.63
C ASN A 79 2.76 9.73 -15.74
N LEU A 80 3.70 8.93 -15.23
CA LEU A 80 5.14 9.21 -15.26
C LEU A 80 5.84 8.60 -16.49
N THR A 81 5.12 7.82 -17.30
CA THR A 81 5.64 7.08 -18.45
C THR A 81 6.22 7.93 -19.59
N ASN A 82 6.06 9.27 -19.52
CA ASN A 82 6.63 10.23 -20.46
C ASN A 82 7.85 10.99 -19.88
N SER A 83 8.37 10.58 -18.73
CA SER A 83 9.52 11.22 -18.08
C SER A 83 10.75 10.33 -18.16
N ASP A 84 11.94 10.92 -18.32
CA ASP A 84 13.25 10.26 -18.22
C ASP A 84 13.59 9.84 -16.77
N SER A 85 12.57 9.45 -15.99
CA SER A 85 12.72 9.10 -14.57
C SER A 85 13.28 7.70 -14.42
N LYS A 86 14.30 7.58 -13.57
CA LYS A 86 14.89 6.30 -13.18
C LYS A 86 14.05 5.63 -12.10
N LEU A 87 13.75 4.34 -12.28
CA LEU A 87 12.99 3.53 -11.33
C LEU A 87 13.93 2.60 -10.55
N VAL A 88 14.07 2.84 -9.24
CA VAL A 88 14.95 2.08 -8.36
C VAL A 88 14.14 1.31 -7.32
N LEU A 89 14.41 0.01 -7.15
CA LEU A 89 13.84 -0.80 -6.09
C LEU A 89 14.75 -0.79 -4.87
N ILE A 90 14.23 -0.46 -3.70
CA ILE A 90 14.90 -0.71 -2.42
C ILE A 90 14.19 -1.90 -1.77
N PHE A 91 14.89 -3.03 -1.65
CA PHE A 91 14.32 -4.27 -1.16
C PHE A 91 14.97 -4.70 0.15
N ASN A 92 14.12 -5.01 1.13
CA ASN A 92 14.50 -5.65 2.38
C ASN A 92 13.62 -6.90 2.58
N CYS A 93 14.20 -7.97 3.10
CA CYS A 93 13.49 -9.14 3.55
C CYS A 93 14.15 -9.70 4.82
N THR A 94 13.41 -9.68 5.93
CA THR A 94 13.89 -10.17 7.23
C THR A 94 13.22 -11.49 7.62
N GLY A 95 13.90 -12.27 8.48
CA GLY A 95 13.38 -13.53 9.03
C GLY A 95 13.34 -14.68 8.02
N GLU A 96 12.47 -15.66 8.25
CA GLU A 96 12.36 -16.89 7.43
C GLU A 96 11.50 -16.72 6.17
N ARG A 97 11.31 -15.49 5.69
CA ARG A 97 10.46 -15.22 4.52
C ARG A 97 11.16 -15.64 3.23
N ASN A 98 10.38 -16.16 2.29
CA ASN A 98 10.91 -16.56 0.98
C ASN A 98 11.17 -15.31 0.11
N TYR A 99 12.33 -14.70 0.28
CA TYR A 99 12.76 -13.51 -0.47
C TYR A 99 12.72 -13.75 -1.99
N GLN A 100 13.05 -14.95 -2.45
CA GLN A 100 13.05 -15.29 -3.87
C GLN A 100 11.64 -15.22 -4.45
N GLN A 101 10.65 -15.74 -3.73
CA GLN A 101 9.25 -15.64 -4.15
C GLN A 101 8.79 -14.18 -4.22
N LEU A 102 9.10 -13.37 -3.21
CA LEU A 102 8.71 -11.96 -3.17
C LEU A 102 9.37 -11.15 -4.31
N LEU A 103 10.68 -11.32 -4.51
CA LEU A 103 11.43 -10.68 -5.60
C LEU A 103 10.91 -11.13 -6.97
N ASN A 104 10.66 -12.43 -7.16
CA ASN A 104 10.12 -12.93 -8.42
C ASN A 104 8.77 -12.30 -8.73
N THR A 105 7.87 -12.17 -7.75
CA THR A 105 6.58 -11.49 -7.93
C THR A 105 6.76 -10.02 -8.33
N ILE A 106 7.74 -9.31 -7.76
CA ILE A 106 8.02 -7.91 -8.12
C ILE A 106 8.58 -7.82 -9.54
N LEU A 107 9.63 -8.58 -9.83
CA LEU A 107 10.39 -8.49 -11.08
C LEU A 107 9.66 -9.09 -12.28
N SER A 108 8.64 -9.93 -12.07
CA SER A 108 7.78 -10.42 -13.14
C SER A 108 6.78 -9.37 -13.65
N ASN A 109 6.51 -8.33 -12.87
CA ASN A 109 5.52 -7.29 -13.19
C ASN A 109 6.15 -5.93 -13.44
N LEU A 110 7.26 -5.62 -12.77
CA LEU A 110 7.93 -4.32 -12.82
C LEU A 110 9.38 -4.46 -13.26
N ARG A 111 9.84 -3.50 -14.07
CA ARG A 111 11.23 -3.36 -14.46
C ARG A 111 11.85 -2.20 -13.70
N PHE A 112 13.01 -2.45 -13.11
CA PHE A 112 13.80 -1.45 -12.38
C PHE A 112 15.14 -1.24 -13.07
N ASP A 113 15.66 -0.02 -13.00
CA ASP A 113 16.99 0.33 -13.51
C ASP A 113 18.09 -0.08 -12.53
N ASP A 114 17.80 0.01 -11.22
CA ASP A 114 18.68 -0.48 -10.15
C ASP A 114 17.85 -1.18 -9.06
N ILE A 115 18.52 -2.10 -8.36
CA ILE A 115 17.98 -2.77 -7.18
C ILE A 115 19.00 -2.63 -6.05
N LEU A 116 18.58 -2.02 -4.95
CA LEU A 116 19.35 -1.85 -3.73
C LEU A 116 18.83 -2.81 -2.66
N PHE A 117 19.69 -3.69 -2.18
CA PHE A 117 19.39 -4.56 -1.03
C PHE A 117 19.83 -3.88 0.25
N VAL A 118 18.93 -3.78 1.22
CA VAL A 118 19.22 -3.17 2.53
C VAL A 118 19.03 -4.21 3.65
N PRO A 119 19.78 -4.09 4.77
CA PRO A 119 19.70 -5.02 5.90
C PRO A 119 18.31 -5.12 6.54
#